data_AF-A0A6M3ILY8-F1
#
_entry.id   AF-A0A6M3ILY8-F1
#
_cell.length_a   1.000
_cell.length_b   1.000
_cell.length_c   1.000
_cell.angle_alpha   90.00
_cell.angle_beta   90.00
_cell.angle_gamma   90.00
#
_symmetry.space_group_name_H-M   'P 1'
#
loop_
_entity.id
_entity.type
_entity.pdbx_description
1 polymer ?
#
loop_
_entity_poly.entity_id
_entity_poly.type
_entity_poly.pdbx_seq_one_letter_code
_entity_poly.pdbx_strand_id
1 'polypeptide(L)'
;MTDLNYEQDLAIDPHQLDEEWLNQPVLMERYGRLAADAVKERDQVKERMDVVRAEQDNAIRENPGKFGCPTDKTGAPKTTEAWIAATILTTNEYKKVSGELIEANYNLNLLNSAVRAMEHRKKALEKLVELFGLQYFAGPKEPRLLAPGKRGLPNPATKADEGIRRRMR
;
A
#
# COMPACT_ATOMS: atom_id res chain seq x y z
N MET A 1 -2.52 -3.54 16.87
CA MET A 1 -1.67 -3.10 15.75
C MET A 1 -0.37 -2.62 16.35
N THR A 2 0.74 -3.26 15.99
CA THR A 2 2.08 -2.81 16.37
C THR A 2 2.26 -1.40 15.81
N ASP A 3 2.59 -0.43 16.67
CA ASP A 3 2.76 0.96 16.25
C ASP A 3 3.90 1.02 15.22
N LEU A 4 3.54 1.28 13.96
CA LEU A 4 4.45 1.30 12.82
C LEU A 4 4.88 2.73 12.59
N ASN A 5 6.07 3.08 13.05
CA ASN A 5 6.63 4.40 12.81
C ASN A 5 7.68 4.34 11.68
N TYR A 6 7.18 4.36 10.45
CA TYR A 6 8.00 4.29 9.25
C TYR A 6 9.06 5.41 9.18
N GLU A 7 8.71 6.61 9.62
CA GLU A 7 9.62 7.77 9.57
C GLU A 7 10.79 7.60 10.53
N GLN A 8 10.53 7.09 11.74
CA GLN A 8 11.56 6.80 12.73
C GLN A 8 12.45 5.64 12.29
N ASP A 9 11.88 4.55 11.81
CA ASP A 9 12.65 3.37 11.40
C ASP A 9 13.54 3.66 10.17
N LEU A 10 13.19 4.66 9.35
CA LEU A 10 14.02 5.09 8.21
C LEU A 10 15.15 6.05 8.58
N ALA A 11 15.08 6.69 9.75
CA ALA A 11 16.15 7.56 10.21
C ALA A 11 17.45 6.76 10.40
N ILE A 12 18.57 7.41 10.15
CA ILE A 12 19.92 6.86 10.36
C ILE A 12 20.64 7.82 11.29
N ASP A 13 21.15 7.30 12.40
CA ASP A 13 22.12 7.99 13.24
C ASP A 13 23.54 7.80 12.69
N PRO A 14 24.17 8.84 12.10
CA PRO A 14 25.52 8.74 11.55
C PRO A 14 26.61 8.57 12.63
N HIS A 15 26.29 8.71 13.92
CA HIS A 15 27.24 8.54 15.02
C HIS A 15 27.28 7.13 15.58
N GLN A 16 26.33 6.27 15.21
CA GLN A 16 26.17 4.89 15.71
C GLN A 16 25.98 3.91 14.55
N LEU A 17 26.80 4.05 13.49
CA LEU A 17 26.64 3.29 12.24
C LEU A 17 26.73 1.77 12.43
N ASP A 18 27.47 1.31 13.43
CA ASP A 18 27.57 -0.10 13.82
C ASP A 18 26.26 -0.65 14.36
N GLU A 19 25.62 0.06 15.29
CA GLU A 19 24.29 -0.30 15.79
C GLU A 19 23.25 -0.26 14.66
N GLU A 20 23.31 0.76 13.81
CA GLU A 20 22.39 0.90 12.67
C GLU A 20 22.49 -0.25 11.67
N TRP A 21 23.71 -0.75 11.47
CA TRP A 21 23.98 -1.92 10.63
C TRP A 21 23.47 -3.21 11.25
N LEU A 22 23.63 -3.40 12.56
CA LEU A 22 23.10 -4.55 13.28
C LEU A 22 21.57 -4.56 13.32
N ASN A 23 20.95 -3.38 13.37
CA ASN A 23 19.50 -3.23 13.38
C ASN A 23 18.86 -3.39 11.99
N GLN A 24 19.59 -3.08 10.90
CA GLN A 24 19.09 -3.20 9.53
C GLN A 24 18.43 -4.54 9.19
N PRO A 25 19.02 -5.73 9.47
CA PRO A 25 18.35 -7.02 9.21
C PRO A 25 17.08 -7.22 10.04
N VAL A 26 17.02 -6.68 11.27
CA VAL A 26 15.84 -6.76 12.14
C VAL A 26 14.68 -5.96 11.54
N LEU A 27 14.95 -4.74 11.07
CA LEU A 27 13.95 -3.93 10.36
C LEU A 27 13.49 -4.62 9.08
N MET A 28 14.42 -5.15 8.27
CA MET A 28 14.06 -5.88 7.05
C MET A 28 13.16 -7.09 7.33
N GLU A 29 13.45 -7.87 8.38
CA GLU A 29 12.63 -9.00 8.79
C GLU A 29 11.23 -8.55 9.21
N ARG A 30 11.14 -7.52 10.06
CA ARG A 30 9.86 -6.99 10.56
C ARG A 30 8.96 -6.53 9.42
N TYR A 31 9.48 -5.70 8.52
CA TYR A 31 8.70 -5.16 7.40
C TYR A 31 8.41 -6.24 6.34
N GLY A 32 9.33 -7.17 6.12
CA GLY A 32 9.11 -8.33 5.24
C GLY A 32 8.00 -9.25 5.74
N ARG A 33 7.96 -9.53 7.04
CA ARG A 33 6.90 -10.31 7.68
C ARG A 33 5.54 -9.63 7.55
N LEU A 34 5.47 -8.33 7.86
CA LEU A 34 4.23 -7.56 7.73
C LEU A 34 3.72 -7.55 6.29
N ALA A 35 4.61 -7.35 5.32
CA ALA A 35 4.24 -7.42 3.91
C ALA A 35 3.70 -8.81 3.52
N ALA A 36 4.32 -9.89 4.02
CA ALA A 36 3.84 -11.25 3.78
C ALA A 36 2.46 -11.51 4.40
N ASP A 37 2.22 -11.02 5.62
CA ASP A 37 0.91 -11.10 6.28
C ASP A 37 -0.16 -10.33 5.48
N ALA A 38 0.17 -9.15 4.94
CA ALA A 38 -0.74 -8.39 4.09
C ALA A 38 -1.02 -9.07 2.73
N VAL A 39 -0.04 -9.79 2.15
CA VAL A 39 -0.28 -10.64 0.96
C VAL A 39 -1.31 -11.72 1.30
N LYS A 40 -1.11 -12.42 2.42
CA LYS A 40 -2.03 -13.46 2.88
C LYS A 40 -3.43 -12.92 3.10
N GLU A 41 -3.57 -11.78 3.77
CA GLU A 41 -4.87 -11.13 3.99
C GLU A 41 -5.56 -10.77 2.66
N ARG A 42 -4.83 -10.12 1.74
CA ARG A 42 -5.35 -9.77 0.42
C ARG A 42 -5.83 -11.02 -0.33
N ASP A 43 -5.05 -12.08 -0.32
CA ASP A 43 -5.39 -13.34 -1.01
C ASP A 43 -6.63 -14.00 -0.41
N GLN A 44 -6.78 -14.00 0.92
CA GLN A 44 -7.98 -14.48 1.60
C GLN A 44 -9.24 -13.67 1.25
N VAL A 45 -9.12 -12.33 1.20
CA VAL A 45 -10.26 -11.47 0.80
C VAL A 45 -10.62 -11.70 -0.67
N LYS A 46 -9.62 -11.93 -1.53
CA LYS A 46 -9.85 -12.25 -2.95
C LYS A 46 -10.60 -13.58 -3.11
N GLU A 47 -10.19 -14.62 -2.39
CA GLU A 47 -10.88 -15.91 -2.39
C GLU A 47 -12.32 -15.76 -1.88
N ARG A 48 -12.54 -15.00 -0.80
CA ARG A 48 -13.89 -14.69 -0.30
C ARG A 48 -14.74 -13.95 -1.35
N MET A 49 -14.15 -13.02 -2.10
CA MET A 49 -14.86 -12.31 -3.16
C MET A 49 -15.35 -13.26 -4.26
N ASP A 50 -14.53 -14.24 -4.64
CA ASP A 50 -14.89 -15.25 -5.63
C ASP A 50 -16.02 -16.16 -5.13
N VAL A 51 -15.99 -16.55 -3.84
CA VAL A 51 -17.08 -17.30 -3.20
C VAL A 51 -18.38 -16.50 -3.19
N VAL A 52 -18.36 -15.25 -2.72
CA VAL A 52 -19.54 -14.38 -2.68
C VAL A 52 -20.11 -14.16 -4.09
N ARG A 53 -19.24 -14.00 -5.09
CA ARG A 53 -19.67 -13.88 -6.49
C ARG A 53 -20.44 -15.13 -6.94
N ALA A 54 -19.94 -16.34 -6.63
CA ALA A 54 -20.60 -17.59 -6.98
C ALA A 54 -21.93 -17.79 -6.24
N GLU A 55 -21.98 -17.43 -4.95
CA GLU A 55 -23.21 -17.47 -4.15
C GLU A 55 -24.29 -16.52 -4.70
N GLN A 56 -23.90 -15.30 -5.07
CA GLN A 56 -24.82 -14.33 -5.67
C GLN A 56 -25.29 -14.76 -7.06
N ASP A 57 -24.41 -15.35 -7.89
CA ASP A 57 -24.79 -15.92 -9.18
C ASP A 57 -25.90 -16.97 -9.02
N ASN A 58 -25.70 -17.92 -8.10
CA ASN A 58 -26.69 -18.95 -7.78
C ASN A 58 -28.00 -18.34 -7.26
N ALA A 59 -27.93 -17.40 -6.30
CA ALA A 59 -29.11 -16.76 -5.73
C ALA A 59 -29.94 -15.99 -6.78
N ILE A 60 -29.27 -15.33 -7.72
CA ILE A 60 -29.91 -14.62 -8.83
C ILE A 60 -30.57 -15.60 -9.80
N ARG A 61 -29.92 -16.72 -10.13
CA ARG A 61 -30.50 -17.75 -11.01
C ARG A 61 -31.72 -18.43 -10.38
N GLU A 62 -31.67 -18.71 -9.08
CA GLU A 62 -32.76 -19.35 -8.35
C GLU A 62 -33.98 -18.43 -8.21
N ASN A 63 -33.77 -17.13 -8.00
CA ASN A 63 -34.85 -16.17 -7.73
C ASN A 63 -34.67 -14.83 -8.45
N PRO A 64 -34.68 -14.79 -9.79
CA PRO A 64 -34.35 -13.60 -10.55
C PRO A 64 -35.34 -12.44 -10.34
N GLY A 65 -36.59 -12.75 -10.00
CA GLY A 65 -37.61 -11.75 -9.69
C GLY A 65 -37.26 -10.87 -8.48
N LYS A 66 -36.56 -11.42 -7.47
CA LYS A 66 -36.12 -10.65 -6.29
C LYS A 66 -35.10 -9.55 -6.62
N PHE A 67 -34.37 -9.72 -7.71
CA PHE A 67 -33.33 -8.81 -8.16
C PHE A 67 -33.79 -7.91 -9.31
N GLY A 68 -35.11 -7.87 -9.61
CA GLY A 68 -35.67 -7.00 -10.64
C GLY A 68 -35.37 -7.45 -12.07
N CYS A 69 -35.31 -8.77 -12.31
CA CYS A 69 -35.04 -9.31 -13.65
C CYS A 69 -36.04 -8.78 -14.70
N PRO A 70 -35.56 -8.27 -15.84
CA PRO A 70 -36.41 -7.93 -16.97
C PRO A 70 -37.20 -9.15 -17.45
N THR A 71 -38.47 -8.96 -17.78
CA THR A 71 -39.30 -9.99 -18.40
C THR A 71 -39.28 -9.84 -19.92
N ASP A 72 -39.44 -10.95 -20.63
CA ASP A 72 -39.66 -10.93 -22.06
C ASP A 72 -41.12 -10.57 -22.42
N LYS A 73 -41.44 -10.63 -23.73
CA LYS A 73 -42.80 -10.36 -24.24
C LYS A 73 -43.84 -11.39 -23.77
N THR A 74 -43.41 -12.54 -23.26
CA THR A 74 -44.26 -13.62 -22.74
C THR A 74 -44.42 -13.55 -21.22
N GLY A 75 -43.75 -12.60 -20.56
CA GLY A 75 -43.74 -12.44 -19.10
C GLY A 75 -42.72 -13.35 -18.39
N ALA A 76 -41.90 -14.09 -19.14
CA ALA A 76 -40.87 -14.95 -18.56
C ALA A 76 -39.61 -14.14 -18.17
N PRO A 77 -38.93 -14.45 -17.04
CA PRO A 77 -37.70 -13.79 -16.65
C PRO A 77 -36.59 -14.00 -17.69
N LYS A 78 -35.97 -12.92 -18.16
CA LYS A 78 -34.85 -12.95 -19.11
C LYS A 78 -33.51 -12.83 -18.37
N THR A 79 -33.09 -13.92 -17.73
CA THR A 79 -31.81 -14.01 -17.02
C THR A 79 -30.66 -14.31 -17.98
N THR A 80 -30.15 -13.28 -18.66
CA THR A 80 -28.92 -13.44 -19.45
C THR A 80 -27.68 -13.42 -18.55
N GLU A 81 -26.62 -14.11 -18.95
CA GLU A 81 -25.33 -14.10 -18.23
C GLU A 81 -24.79 -12.67 -18.01
N ALA A 82 -24.98 -11.78 -18.99
CA ALA A 82 -24.60 -10.37 -18.88
C ALA A 82 -25.42 -9.62 -17.82
N TRP A 83 -26.72 -9.90 -17.70
CA TRP A 83 -27.56 -9.30 -16.67
C TRP A 83 -27.19 -9.82 -15.28
N ILE A 84 -26.98 -11.13 -15.12
CA ILE A 84 -26.57 -11.73 -13.84
C ILE A 84 -25.26 -11.11 -13.38
N ALA A 85 -24.24 -11.05 -14.26
CA ALA A 85 -22.96 -10.44 -13.94
C ALA A 85 -23.10 -8.97 -13.51
N ALA A 86 -23.93 -8.18 -14.20
CA ALA A 86 -24.17 -6.78 -13.84
C ALA A 86 -24.90 -6.65 -12.49
N THR A 87 -25.87 -7.54 -12.22
CA THR A 87 -26.64 -7.57 -10.96
C THR A 87 -25.75 -7.93 -9.78
N ILE A 88 -24.82 -8.89 -9.91
CA ILE A 88 -23.88 -9.23 -8.83
C ILE A 88 -23.08 -7.99 -8.38
N LEU A 89 -22.61 -7.17 -9.32
CA LEU A 89 -21.86 -5.94 -9.00
C LEU A 89 -22.67 -4.91 -8.21
N THR A 90 -24.00 -4.94 -8.30
CA THR A 90 -24.86 -3.99 -7.58
C THR A 90 -25.25 -4.48 -6.18
N THR A 91 -25.09 -5.77 -5.89
CA THR A 91 -25.36 -6.35 -4.56
C THR A 91 -24.49 -5.73 -3.46
N ASN A 92 -25.06 -5.59 -2.26
CA ASN A 92 -24.35 -4.97 -1.14
C ASN A 92 -23.22 -5.87 -0.63
N GLU A 93 -23.42 -7.18 -0.66
CA GLU A 93 -22.44 -8.19 -0.27
C GLU A 93 -21.19 -8.11 -1.14
N TYR A 94 -21.36 -8.08 -2.47
CA TYR A 94 -20.23 -7.94 -3.39
C TYR A 94 -19.51 -6.61 -3.21
N LYS A 95 -20.25 -5.50 -3.09
CA LYS A 95 -19.66 -4.16 -2.84
C LYS A 95 -18.84 -4.11 -1.55
N LYS A 96 -19.34 -4.74 -0.48
CA LYS A 96 -18.64 -4.80 0.80
C LYS A 96 -17.31 -5.54 0.68
N VAL A 97 -17.32 -6.74 0.12
CA VAL A 97 -16.08 -7.53 -0.05
C VAL A 97 -15.13 -6.90 -1.05
N SER A 98 -15.65 -6.25 -2.09
CA SER A 98 -14.85 -5.46 -3.03
C SER A 98 -14.15 -4.29 -2.32
N GLY A 99 -14.83 -3.59 -1.41
CA GLY A 99 -14.24 -2.55 -0.58
C GLY A 99 -13.13 -3.09 0.33
N GLU A 100 -13.39 -4.21 1.00
CA GLU A 100 -12.38 -4.88 1.84
C GLU A 100 -11.14 -5.30 1.03
N LEU A 101 -11.32 -5.75 -0.23
CA LEU A 101 -10.21 -6.10 -1.12
C LEU A 101 -9.39 -4.88 -1.53
N ILE A 102 -10.05 -3.73 -1.75
CA ILE A 102 -9.37 -2.47 -2.05
C ILE A 102 -8.48 -2.04 -0.87
N GLU A 103 -9.02 -2.09 0.34
CA GLU A 103 -8.27 -1.77 1.56
C GLU A 103 -7.08 -2.73 1.78
N ALA A 104 -7.28 -4.04 1.59
CA ALA A 104 -6.21 -5.02 1.69
C ALA A 104 -5.09 -4.77 0.65
N ASN A 105 -5.45 -4.40 -0.58
CA ASN A 105 -4.48 -4.03 -1.61
C ASN A 105 -3.75 -2.73 -1.26
N TYR A 106 -4.44 -1.74 -0.69
CA TYR A 106 -3.83 -0.48 -0.25
C TYR A 106 -2.77 -0.76 0.83
N ASN A 107 -3.13 -1.53 1.86
CA ASN A 107 -2.23 -1.90 2.95
C ASN A 107 -1.00 -2.68 2.44
N LEU A 108 -1.20 -3.65 1.55
CA LEU A 108 -0.11 -4.39 0.92
C LEU A 108 0.83 -3.47 0.14
N ASN A 109 0.29 -2.53 -0.64
CA ASN A 109 1.10 -1.59 -1.42
C ASN A 109 1.90 -0.64 -0.52
N LEU A 110 1.32 -0.21 0.60
CA LEU A 110 2.00 0.61 1.60
C LEU A 110 3.19 -0.15 2.22
N LEU A 111 2.97 -1.39 2.66
CA LEU A 111 4.01 -2.22 3.24
C LEU A 111 5.12 -2.58 2.25
N ASN A 112 4.79 -2.86 1.00
CA ASN A 112 5.78 -3.06 -0.06
C ASN A 112 6.63 -1.80 -0.29
N SER A 113 6.02 -0.62 -0.17
CA SER A 113 6.75 0.66 -0.28
C SER A 113 7.70 0.83 0.91
N ALA A 114 7.30 0.41 2.11
CA ALA A 114 8.15 0.41 3.29
C ALA A 114 9.33 -0.56 3.18
N VAL A 115 9.11 -1.78 2.70
CA VAL A 115 10.20 -2.74 2.42
C VAL A 115 11.24 -2.14 1.47
N ARG A 116 10.78 -1.51 0.37
CA ARG A 116 11.68 -0.82 -0.57
C ARG A 116 12.43 0.35 0.09
N ALA A 117 11.76 1.10 0.96
CA ALA A 117 12.41 2.18 1.70
C ALA A 117 13.50 1.63 2.63
N MET A 118 13.27 0.48 3.28
CA MET A 118 14.29 -0.21 4.08
C MET A 118 15.47 -0.71 3.24
N GLU A 119 15.23 -1.20 2.02
CA GLU A 119 16.32 -1.53 1.07
C GLU A 119 17.13 -0.29 0.68
N HIS A 120 16.48 0.86 0.49
CA HIS A 120 17.17 2.12 0.23
C HIS A 120 17.96 2.61 1.44
N ARG A 121 17.42 2.44 2.65
CA ARG A 121 18.12 2.71 3.92
C ARG A 121 19.42 1.92 4.02
N LYS A 122 19.40 0.62 3.70
CA LYS A 122 20.61 -0.21 3.62
C LYS A 122 21.66 0.42 2.70
N LYS A 123 21.29 0.79 1.48
CA LYS A 123 22.23 1.42 0.52
C LYS A 123 22.80 2.74 1.05
N ALA A 124 21.98 3.53 1.74
CA ALA A 124 22.45 4.76 2.38
C ALA A 124 23.48 4.47 3.48
N LEU A 125 23.24 3.45 4.32
CA LEU A 125 24.19 2.99 5.33
C LEU A 125 25.52 2.52 4.72
N GLU A 126 25.48 1.76 3.63
CA GLU A 126 26.69 1.35 2.89
C GLU A 126 27.52 2.57 2.45
N LYS A 127 26.86 3.59 1.90
CA LYS A 127 27.52 4.83 1.48
C LYS A 127 28.03 5.67 2.64
N LEU A 128 27.35 5.68 3.77
CA LEU A 128 27.83 6.37 4.97
C LEU A 128 29.08 5.72 5.53
N VAL A 129 29.15 4.38 5.55
CA VAL A 129 30.37 3.65 5.95
C VAL A 129 31.53 3.92 4.99
N GLU A 130 31.28 3.94 3.68
CA GLU A 130 32.30 4.34 2.70
C GLU A 130 32.84 5.76 2.98
N LEU A 131 31.96 6.74 3.17
CA LEU A 131 32.34 8.12 3.48
C LEU A 131 33.13 8.22 4.80
N PHE A 132 32.72 7.44 5.80
CA PHE A 132 33.43 7.36 7.08
C PHE A 132 34.85 6.82 6.91
N GLY A 133 35.02 5.72 6.16
CA GLY A 133 36.33 5.15 5.86
C GLY A 133 37.25 6.08 5.06
N LEU A 134 36.68 6.92 4.19
CA LEU A 134 37.39 7.98 3.47
C LEU A 134 37.73 9.20 4.33
N GLN A 135 37.48 9.14 5.65
CA GLN A 135 37.69 10.24 6.60
C GLN A 135 36.96 11.53 6.20
N TYR A 136 35.85 11.41 5.46
CA TYR A 136 35.07 12.56 4.98
C TYR A 136 34.62 13.48 6.13
N PHE A 137 34.37 12.90 7.30
CA PHE A 137 33.93 13.63 8.49
C PHE A 137 35.07 14.11 9.41
N ALA A 138 36.33 13.75 9.14
CA ALA A 138 37.48 14.06 10.00
C ALA A 138 38.19 15.39 9.67
N GLY A 139 37.85 16.04 8.55
CA GLY A 139 38.45 17.30 8.14
C GLY A 139 37.96 18.52 8.97
N PRO A 140 38.77 19.61 9.05
CA PRO A 140 38.34 20.85 9.68
C PRO A 140 37.03 21.35 9.04
N LYS A 141 36.02 21.59 9.89
CA LYS A 141 34.68 22.03 9.46
C LYS A 141 34.73 23.52 9.08
N GLU A 142 35.10 23.84 7.85
CA GLU A 142 34.77 25.17 7.33
C GLU A 142 33.24 25.32 7.25
N PRO A 143 32.68 26.43 7.75
CA PRO A 143 31.25 26.71 7.59
C PRO A 143 30.90 26.68 6.10
N ARG A 144 30.15 25.66 5.69
CA ARG A 144 29.64 25.58 4.32
C ARG A 144 28.62 26.69 4.11
N LEU A 145 29.07 27.83 3.60
CA LEU A 145 28.21 28.85 2.98
C LEU A 145 27.65 28.24 1.70
N LEU A 146 26.46 27.65 1.80
CA LEU A 146 25.77 27.13 0.63
C LEU A 146 25.27 28.35 -0.16
N ALA A 147 25.70 28.47 -1.41
CA ALA A 147 25.06 29.42 -2.31
C ALA A 147 23.54 29.12 -2.34
N PRO A 148 22.68 30.13 -2.12
CA PRO A 148 21.24 29.95 -2.20
C PRO A 148 20.89 29.47 -3.60
N GLY A 149 20.47 28.20 -3.73
CA GLY A 149 20.05 27.62 -5.01
C GLY A 149 20.56 26.23 -5.35
N LYS A 150 21.51 25.64 -4.60
CA LYS A 150 21.99 24.27 -4.88
C LYS A 150 21.53 23.18 -3.92
N ARG A 151 20.72 23.51 -2.91
CA ARG A 151 19.92 22.51 -2.17
C ARG A 151 18.48 22.61 -2.60
N GLY A 152 18.05 21.70 -3.47
CA GLY A 152 16.66 21.28 -3.49
C GLY A 152 16.37 20.48 -2.24
N LEU A 153 16.32 21.12 -1.07
CA LEU A 153 15.49 20.58 0.00
C LEU A 153 14.06 20.99 -0.38
N PRO A 154 13.18 20.04 -0.73
CA PRO A 154 11.77 20.38 -0.83
C PRO A 154 11.32 20.85 0.55
N ASN A 155 10.84 22.08 0.60
CA ASN A 155 9.97 22.56 1.67
C ASN A 155 8.83 21.53 1.82
N PRO A 156 8.51 21.00 3.01
CA PRO A 156 7.49 19.95 3.22
C PRO A 156 6.03 20.42 2.96
N ALA A 157 5.83 21.44 2.14
CA ALA A 157 4.54 21.94 1.70
C ALA A 157 4.67 22.54 0.28
N THR A 158 5.14 21.76 -0.68
CA THR A 158 5.03 22.15 -2.09
C THR A 158 3.61 21.85 -2.58
N LYS A 159 3.04 22.82 -3.28
CA LYS A 159 1.69 22.93 -3.90
C LYS A 159 1.06 21.65 -4.50
N ALA A 160 1.85 20.60 -4.73
CA ALA A 160 1.36 19.28 -5.10
C ALA A 160 0.47 18.66 -4.00
N ASP A 161 0.84 18.84 -2.73
CA ASP A 161 0.13 18.24 -1.59
C ASP A 161 -1.24 18.92 -1.33
N GLU A 162 -1.33 20.23 -1.58
CA GLU A 162 -2.61 20.97 -1.59
C GLU A 162 -3.53 20.53 -2.73
N GLY A 163 -2.97 20.19 -3.90
CA GLY A 163 -3.73 19.72 -5.06
C GLY A 163 -4.27 18.29 -4.91
N ILE A 164 -3.66 17.48 -4.04
CA ILE A 164 -4.15 16.15 -3.66
C ILE A 164 -5.22 16.29 -2.58
N ARG A 165 -5.00 17.12 -1.55
CA ARG A 165 -6.00 17.40 -0.49
C ARG A 165 -7.29 18.06 -1.01
N ARG A 166 -7.21 18.90 -2.04
CA ARG A 166 -8.40 19.49 -2.71
C ARG A 166 -9.19 18.48 -3.55
N ARG A 167 -8.58 17.37 -3.98
CA ARG A 167 -9.26 16.32 -4.76
C ARG A 167 -9.89 15.22 -3.89
N MET A 168 -9.59 15.21 -2.60
CA MET A 168 -10.13 14.26 -1.62
C MET A 168 -11.22 14.86 -0.71
N ARG A 169 -11.71 16.06 -1.01
CA ARG A 169 -12.90 16.66 -0.39
C ARG A 169 -14.10 16.60 -1.32
#